data_AF-A0A382KJA7-F1
#
_entry.id   AF-A0A382KJA7-F1
#
_cell.length_a   1.000
_cell.length_b   1.000
_cell.length_c   1.000
_cell.angle_alpha   90.00
_cell.angle_beta   90.00
_cell.angle_gamma   90.00
#
_symmetry.space_group_name_H-M   'P 1'
#
loop_
_entity.id
_entity.type
_entity.pdbx_description
1 polymer ?
#
loop_
_entity_poly.entity_id
_entity_poly.type
_entity_poly.pdbx_seq_one_letter_code
_entity_poly.pdbx_strand_id
1 'polypeptide(L)'
;MLPVSMRRGLAGMMTTLSPEAFNKFLGFLPYNRVGEKIHKAASVMESSSIDELYLRLVSHWNNPESIVLNSSEPITQLTSATSNISRLSQIQKMMLMDTLTYLPDDILTKVDRAAMGVSLETRIPFLNHNVVEYAWRMPMNFKVRNGEGKWALRQILYKYIPKEIIER
;
A
#
# COMPACT_ATOMS: atom_id res chain seq x y z
N MET A 1 -8.98 -18.65 3.16
CA MET A 1 -8.33 -18.01 1.99
C MET A 1 -8.26 -19.01 0.85
N LEU A 2 -8.41 -18.58 -0.40
CA LEU A 2 -8.34 -19.46 -1.58
C LEU A 2 -6.90 -20.03 -1.75
N PRO A 3 -6.73 -21.29 -2.17
CA PRO A 3 -5.41 -21.87 -2.47
C PRO A 3 -4.64 -21.08 -3.53
N VAL A 4 -3.31 -21.06 -3.45
CA VAL A 4 -2.42 -20.34 -4.39
C VAL A 4 -2.72 -20.71 -5.85
N SER A 5 -2.92 -22.00 -6.14
CA SER A 5 -3.23 -22.51 -7.48
C SER A 5 -4.51 -21.91 -8.07
N MET A 6 -5.54 -21.79 -7.23
CA MET A 6 -6.83 -21.21 -7.62
C MET A 6 -6.73 -19.70 -7.80
N ARG A 7 -5.94 -19.01 -6.96
CA ARG A 7 -5.66 -17.58 -7.13
C ARG A 7 -4.93 -17.27 -8.42
N ARG A 8 -3.94 -18.09 -8.81
CA ARG A 8 -3.23 -17.97 -10.10
C ARG A 8 -4.17 -18.19 -11.28
N GLY A 9 -5.06 -19.19 -11.21
CA GLY A 9 -6.08 -19.40 -12.25
C GLY A 9 -6.99 -18.18 -12.43
N LEU A 10 -7.47 -17.61 -11.32
CA LEU A 10 -8.28 -16.39 -11.34
C LEU A 10 -7.50 -15.17 -11.85
N ALA A 11 -6.25 -15.00 -11.42
CA ALA A 11 -5.39 -13.92 -11.90
C ALA A 11 -5.16 -14.01 -13.42
N GLY A 12 -4.91 -15.23 -13.94
CA GLY A 12 -4.80 -15.48 -15.38
C GLY A 12 -6.09 -15.14 -16.14
N MET A 13 -7.27 -15.47 -15.60
CA MET A 13 -8.54 -15.06 -16.19
C MET A 13 -8.76 -13.54 -16.14
N MET A 14 -8.29 -12.86 -15.11
CA MET A 14 -8.40 -11.41 -14.99
C MET A 14 -7.47 -10.66 -15.95
N THR A 15 -6.40 -11.28 -16.43
CA THR A 15 -5.44 -10.67 -17.38
C THR A 15 -5.71 -11.01 -18.84
N THR A 16 -6.66 -11.93 -19.15
CA THR A 16 -6.99 -12.28 -20.54
C THR A 16 -7.64 -11.14 -21.33
N LEU A 17 -8.36 -10.24 -20.65
CA LEU A 17 -8.94 -9.05 -21.27
C LEU A 17 -8.06 -7.84 -20.96
N SER A 18 -7.88 -6.96 -21.94
CA SER A 18 -7.10 -5.73 -21.74
C SER A 18 -7.82 -4.76 -20.78
N PRO A 19 -7.08 -3.86 -20.10
CA PRO A 19 -7.68 -2.84 -19.26
C PRO A 19 -8.73 -1.99 -20.00
N GLU A 20 -8.52 -1.70 -21.29
CA GLU A 20 -9.43 -0.93 -22.14
C GLU A 20 -10.72 -1.70 -22.42
N ALA A 21 -10.62 -3.02 -22.66
CA ALA A 21 -11.78 -3.88 -22.84
C ALA A 21 -12.63 -3.93 -21.57
N PHE A 22 -12.00 -4.04 -20.40
CA PHE A 22 -12.69 -3.95 -19.11
C PHE A 22 -13.32 -2.58 -18.89
N ASN A 23 -12.61 -1.49 -19.19
CA ASN A 23 -13.14 -0.14 -19.04
C ASN A 23 -14.35 0.09 -19.97
N LYS A 24 -14.36 -0.50 -21.17
CA LYS A 24 -15.49 -0.44 -22.10
C LYS A 24 -16.68 -1.28 -21.62
N PHE A 25 -16.41 -2.48 -21.08
CA PHE A 25 -17.43 -3.41 -20.62
C PHE A 25 -18.06 -3.01 -19.27
N LEU A 26 -17.24 -2.49 -18.35
CA LEU A 26 -17.63 -2.08 -17.00
C LEU A 26 -17.74 -0.55 -16.84
N GLY A 27 -17.76 0.20 -17.95
CA GLY A 27 -17.81 1.66 -17.95
C GLY A 27 -19.11 2.24 -17.38
N PHE A 28 -20.13 1.41 -17.16
CA PHE A 28 -21.35 1.79 -16.45
C PHE A 28 -21.15 1.89 -14.92
N LEU A 29 -20.06 1.35 -14.38
CA LEU A 29 -19.74 1.48 -12.97
C LEU A 29 -19.18 2.88 -12.68
N PRO A 30 -19.51 3.49 -11.53
CA PRO A 30 -19.08 4.85 -11.17
C PRO A 30 -17.58 4.94 -10.80
N TYR A 31 -16.78 3.93 -11.14
CA TYR A 31 -15.36 3.85 -10.78
C TYR A 31 -14.49 4.15 -11.99
N ASN A 32 -13.60 5.13 -11.86
CA ASN A 32 -12.57 5.36 -12.89
C ASN A 32 -11.54 4.21 -12.90
N ARG A 33 -11.07 3.87 -14.11
CA ARG A 33 -9.96 2.94 -14.38
C ARG A 33 -10.16 1.54 -13.79
N VAL A 34 -11.34 0.96 -13.97
CA VAL A 34 -11.70 -0.38 -13.46
C VAL A 34 -10.75 -1.45 -13.99
N GLY A 35 -10.40 -1.40 -15.28
CA GLY A 35 -9.48 -2.36 -15.89
C GLY A 35 -8.08 -2.34 -15.26
N GLU A 36 -7.54 -1.15 -14.98
CA GLU A 36 -6.24 -1.00 -14.30
C GLU A 36 -6.28 -1.62 -12.88
N LYS A 37 -7.40 -1.43 -12.16
CA LYS A 37 -7.60 -2.01 -10.83
C LYS A 37 -7.71 -3.53 -10.86
N ILE A 38 -8.39 -4.10 -11.86
CA ILE A 38 -8.49 -5.55 -12.05
C ILE A 38 -7.12 -6.15 -12.31
N HIS A 39 -6.34 -5.55 -13.20
CA HIS A 39 -4.98 -6.00 -13.51
C HIS A 39 -4.05 -5.88 -12.30
N LYS A 40 -4.12 -4.77 -11.54
CA LYS A 40 -3.38 -4.62 -10.28
C LYS A 40 -3.79 -5.69 -9.26
N ALA A 41 -5.09 -5.94 -9.10
CA ALA A 41 -5.58 -7.00 -8.22
C ALA A 41 -5.07 -8.38 -8.64
N ALA A 42 -5.09 -8.69 -9.95
CA ALA A 42 -4.57 -9.94 -10.50
C ALA A 42 -3.08 -10.12 -10.18
N SER A 43 -2.25 -9.09 -10.42
CA SER A 43 -0.81 -9.14 -10.11
C SER A 43 -0.52 -9.45 -8.64
N VAL A 44 -1.39 -8.96 -7.76
CA VAL A 44 -1.29 -9.15 -6.32
C VAL A 44 -1.78 -10.54 -5.91
N MET A 45 -2.80 -11.10 -6.56
CA MET A 45 -3.34 -12.43 -6.24
C MET A 45 -2.33 -13.56 -6.42
N GLU A 46 -1.32 -13.35 -7.26
CA GLU A 46 -0.24 -14.31 -7.51
C GLU A 46 0.79 -14.37 -6.39
N SER A 47 0.77 -13.44 -5.42
CA SER A 47 1.76 -13.36 -4.35
C SER A 47 1.71 -14.59 -3.43
N SER A 48 2.88 -15.18 -3.22
CA SER A 48 3.12 -16.33 -2.36
C SER A 48 3.50 -15.95 -0.94
N SER A 49 4.05 -14.75 -0.73
CA SER A 49 4.40 -14.20 0.58
C SER A 49 3.83 -12.79 0.81
N ILE A 50 3.86 -12.33 2.06
CA ILE A 50 3.47 -10.96 2.42
C ILE A 50 4.47 -9.93 1.89
N ASP A 51 5.75 -10.30 1.79
CA ASP A 51 6.80 -9.42 1.30
C ASP A 51 6.66 -9.21 -0.22
N GLU A 52 6.35 -10.28 -0.96
CA GLU A 52 6.03 -10.24 -2.39
C GLU A 52 4.75 -9.45 -2.65
N LEU A 53 3.72 -9.65 -1.80
CA LEU A 53 2.47 -8.89 -1.84
C LEU A 53 2.75 -7.39 -1.68
N TYR A 54 3.51 -7.02 -0.65
CA TYR A 54 3.85 -5.63 -0.37
C TYR A 54 4.66 -5.02 -1.52
N LEU A 55 5.72 -5.69 -1.98
CA LEU A 55 6.54 -5.24 -3.11
C LEU A 55 5.68 -4.97 -4.35
N ARG A 56 4.80 -5.91 -4.73
CA ARG A 56 3.89 -5.71 -5.87
C ARG A 56 2.89 -4.58 -5.67
N LEU A 57 2.47 -4.29 -4.44
CA LEU A 57 1.56 -3.18 -4.17
C LEU A 57 2.25 -1.83 -4.37
N VAL A 58 3.47 -1.67 -3.82
CA VAL A 58 4.21 -0.40 -3.85
C VAL A 58 5.00 -0.18 -5.15
N SER A 59 5.25 -1.25 -5.92
CA SER A 59 5.94 -1.14 -7.22
C SER A 59 5.00 -0.72 -8.34
N HIS A 60 5.49 0.19 -9.19
CA HIS A 60 4.88 0.52 -10.47
C HIS A 60 5.26 -0.49 -11.56
N TRP A 61 6.51 -0.97 -11.52
CA TRP A 61 7.03 -1.96 -12.44
C TRP A 61 7.39 -3.24 -11.69
N ASN A 62 6.74 -4.34 -12.05
CA ASN A 62 7.01 -5.66 -11.45
C ASN A 62 8.28 -6.32 -12.01
N ASN A 63 8.79 -5.84 -13.15
CA ASN A 63 10.03 -6.31 -13.78
C ASN A 63 10.86 -5.10 -14.24
N PRO A 64 11.51 -4.38 -13.30
CA PRO A 64 12.21 -3.12 -13.62
C PRO A 64 13.39 -3.32 -14.57
N GLU A 65 14.03 -4.50 -14.56
CA GLU A 65 15.17 -4.82 -15.42
C GLU A 65 14.82 -4.79 -16.92
N SER A 66 13.55 -5.02 -17.25
CA SER A 66 13.08 -5.00 -18.64
C SER A 66 13.07 -3.60 -19.27
N ILE A 67 13.18 -2.54 -18.46
CA ILE A 67 13.07 -1.16 -18.92
C ILE A 67 14.39 -0.66 -19.49
N VAL A 68 15.52 -1.15 -18.96
CA VAL A 68 16.85 -0.69 -19.34
C VAL A 68 17.68 -1.89 -19.78
N LEU A 69 18.16 -1.86 -21.02
CA LEU A 69 18.99 -2.91 -21.59
C LEU A 69 20.24 -3.13 -20.74
N ASN A 70 20.56 -4.39 -20.45
CA ASN A 70 21.70 -4.81 -19.63
C ASN A 70 21.70 -4.22 -18.20
N SER A 71 20.53 -3.92 -17.65
CA SER A 71 20.40 -3.52 -16.24
C SER A 71 20.14 -4.72 -15.33
N SER A 72 20.42 -4.53 -14.04
CA SER A 72 20.05 -5.45 -12.97
C SER A 72 19.46 -4.64 -11.82
N GLU A 73 18.46 -5.19 -11.14
CA GLU A 73 17.85 -4.52 -10.00
C GLU A 73 18.79 -4.60 -8.79
N PRO A 74 19.15 -3.46 -8.16
CA PRO A 74 19.98 -3.48 -6.96
C PRO A 74 19.21 -4.10 -5.78
N ILE A 75 19.94 -4.71 -4.85
CA ILE A 75 19.36 -5.18 -3.59
C ILE A 75 19.00 -3.96 -2.74
N THR A 76 17.73 -3.89 -2.32
CA THR A 76 17.18 -2.82 -1.48
C THR A 76 16.55 -3.40 -0.22
N GLN A 77 16.15 -2.57 0.74
CA GLN A 77 15.37 -3.03 1.91
C GLN A 77 14.01 -3.65 1.50
N LEU A 78 13.49 -3.31 0.33
CA LEU A 78 12.25 -3.87 -0.22
C LEU A 78 12.46 -5.26 -0.83
N THR A 79 13.59 -5.49 -1.51
CA THR A 79 13.89 -6.75 -2.20
C THR A 79 14.69 -7.73 -1.35
N SER A 80 15.51 -7.23 -0.42
CA SER A 80 16.07 -8.04 0.65
C SER A 80 14.95 -8.31 1.66
N ALA A 81 14.38 -9.50 1.59
CA ALA A 81 13.30 -9.90 2.48
C ALA A 81 13.65 -9.55 3.93
N THR A 82 12.90 -8.64 4.54
CA THR A 82 12.86 -8.37 5.99
C THR A 82 12.20 -9.56 6.69
N SER A 83 12.75 -10.73 6.44
CA SER A 83 12.18 -12.05 6.73
C SER A 83 12.36 -12.45 8.19
N ASN A 84 13.10 -11.70 9.00
CA ASN A 84 13.53 -12.19 10.31
C ASN A 84 12.86 -11.58 11.54
N ILE A 85 11.90 -10.64 11.41
CA ILE A 85 11.11 -10.21 12.58
C ILE A 85 9.91 -11.14 12.76
N SER A 86 10.17 -12.34 13.28
CA SER A 86 9.18 -13.41 13.51
C SER A 86 8.02 -13.01 14.44
N ARG A 87 8.15 -11.91 15.19
CA ARG A 87 7.15 -11.44 16.17
C ARG A 87 6.07 -10.53 15.59
N LEU A 88 6.20 -10.08 14.34
CA LEU A 88 5.23 -9.16 13.73
C LEU A 88 4.16 -9.91 12.92
N SER A 89 2.91 -9.50 13.07
CA SER A 89 1.82 -9.91 12.16
C SER A 89 2.09 -9.41 10.74
N GLN A 90 1.42 -10.02 9.75
CA GLN A 90 1.57 -9.64 8.33
C GLN A 90 1.33 -8.14 8.09
N ILE A 91 0.30 -7.56 8.72
CA ILE A 91 0.01 -6.12 8.59
C ILE A 91 1.14 -5.28 9.22
N GLN A 92 1.67 -5.69 10.38
CA GLN A 92 2.77 -4.97 11.02
C GLN A 92 4.06 -5.02 10.21
N LYS A 93 4.31 -6.11 9.46
CA LYS A 93 5.43 -6.16 8.52
C LYS A 93 5.30 -5.12 7.43
N MET A 94 4.12 -4.99 6.81
CA MET A 94 3.86 -3.94 5.83
C MET A 94 4.01 -2.53 6.44
N MET A 95 3.47 -2.30 7.65
CA MET A 95 3.63 -1.03 8.36
C MET A 95 5.11 -0.70 8.65
N LEU A 96 5.92 -1.72 8.96
CA LEU A 96 7.35 -1.53 9.19
C LEU A 96 8.04 -1.14 7.89
N MET A 97 7.72 -1.82 6.79
CA MET A 97 8.25 -1.45 5.48
C MET A 97 7.87 -0.03 5.10
N ASP A 98 6.62 0.39 5.33
CA ASP A 98 6.21 1.77 5.09
C ASP A 98 7.06 2.75 5.91
N THR A 99 7.40 2.40 7.15
CA THR A 99 8.22 3.23 8.04
C THR A 99 9.67 3.33 7.57
N LEU A 100 10.23 2.23 7.06
CA LEU A 100 11.64 2.14 6.67
C LEU A 100 11.92 2.64 5.25
N THR A 101 10.95 2.56 4.34
CA THR A 101 11.16 2.84 2.91
C THR A 101 10.15 3.86 2.39
N TYR A 102 8.84 3.55 2.44
CA TYR A 102 7.83 4.36 1.77
C TYR A 102 7.74 5.81 2.31
N LEU A 103 7.84 5.98 3.62
CA LEU A 103 7.85 7.30 4.25
C LEU A 103 9.13 8.08 3.88
N PRO A 104 10.34 7.64 4.22
CA PRO A 104 11.55 8.44 3.96
C PRO A 104 11.85 8.61 2.47
N ASP A 105 11.63 7.59 1.64
CA ASP A 105 12.11 7.58 0.25
C ASP A 105 11.10 8.17 -0.75
N ASP A 106 9.81 8.23 -0.41
CA ASP A 106 8.77 8.76 -1.30
C ASP A 106 8.01 9.93 -0.66
N ILE A 107 7.17 9.64 0.34
CA ILE A 107 6.19 10.62 0.84
C ILE A 107 6.84 11.83 1.51
N LEU A 108 7.80 11.61 2.40
CA LEU A 108 8.45 12.69 3.14
C LEU A 108 9.36 13.50 2.25
N THR A 109 10.14 12.83 1.38
CA THR A 109 11.00 13.49 0.40
C THR A 109 10.19 14.38 -0.55
N LYS A 110 9.03 13.90 -1.02
CA LYS A 110 8.15 14.67 -1.90
C LYS A 110 7.61 15.93 -1.22
N VAL A 111 7.09 15.80 0.00
CA VAL A 111 6.49 16.92 0.75
C VAL A 111 7.56 17.96 1.08
N ASP A 112 8.73 17.52 1.54
CA ASP A 112 9.85 18.39 1.90
C ASP A 112 10.34 19.21 0.70
N ARG A 113 10.64 18.56 -0.42
CA ARG A 113 11.08 19.23 -1.66
C ARG A 113 10.05 20.20 -2.21
N ALA A 114 8.76 19.84 -2.17
CA ALA A 114 7.70 20.71 -2.64
C ALA A 114 7.57 21.97 -1.79
N ALA A 115 7.68 21.85 -0.46
CA ALA A 115 7.58 22.99 0.46
C ALA A 115 8.82 23.88 0.42
N MET A 116 10.02 23.30 0.43
CA MET A 116 11.27 24.05 0.32
C MET A 116 11.38 24.78 -1.03
N GLY A 117 10.81 24.22 -2.09
CA GLY A 117 10.73 24.88 -3.40
C GLY A 117 10.00 26.23 -3.39
N VAL A 118 9.21 26.50 -2.33
CA VAL A 118 8.53 27.78 -2.09
C VAL A 118 8.87 28.37 -0.71
N SER A 119 10.03 28.01 -0.14
CA SER A 119 10.53 28.50 1.16
C SER A 119 9.58 28.28 2.35
N LEU A 120 8.80 27.18 2.33
CA LEU A 120 7.92 26.78 3.43
C LEU A 120 8.52 25.61 4.23
N GLU A 121 8.31 25.61 5.55
CA GLU A 121 8.62 24.49 6.42
C GLU A 121 7.35 23.66 6.67
N THR A 122 7.43 22.34 6.50
CA THR A 122 6.33 21.44 6.83
C THR A 122 6.51 20.81 8.20
N ARG A 123 5.41 20.67 8.94
CA ARG A 123 5.36 19.93 10.21
C ARG A 123 4.43 18.74 10.03
N ILE A 124 4.84 17.57 10.52
CA ILE A 124 4.10 16.32 10.36
C ILE A 124 3.77 15.76 11.76
N PRO A 125 2.70 16.25 12.42
CA PRO A 125 2.40 15.90 13.81
C PRO A 125 2.23 14.38 14.06
N PHE A 126 1.76 13.63 13.06
CA PHE A 126 1.61 12.18 13.15
C PHE A 126 2.93 11.41 13.29
N LEU A 127 4.06 12.03 12.92
CA LEU A 127 5.40 11.46 13.08
C LEU A 127 6.11 11.93 14.36
N ASN A 128 5.41 12.61 15.27
CA ASN A 128 5.94 12.85 16.60
C ASN A 128 6.29 11.50 17.27
N HIS A 129 7.47 11.40 17.89
CA HIS A 129 7.97 10.16 18.46
C HIS A 129 6.99 9.51 19.46
N ASN A 130 6.31 10.31 20.30
CA ASN A 130 5.33 9.79 21.26
C ASN A 130 4.11 9.17 20.56
N VAL A 131 3.66 9.81 19.47
CA VAL A 131 2.52 9.32 18.68
C VAL A 131 2.88 8.01 17.98
N VAL A 132 4.06 7.97 17.36
CA VAL A 132 4.57 6.77 16.67
C VAL A 132 4.79 5.62 17.65
N GLU A 133 5.44 5.87 18.79
CA GLU A 133 5.69 4.87 19.82
C GLU A 133 4.38 4.29 20.37
N TYR A 134 3.40 5.14 20.66
CA TYR A 134 2.08 4.69 21.09
C TYR A 134 1.37 3.88 19.99
N ALA A 135 1.40 4.36 18.75
CA ALA A 135 0.80 3.67 17.61
C ALA A 135 1.42 2.28 17.39
N TRP A 136 2.73 2.11 17.61
CA TRP A 136 3.40 0.82 17.48
C TRP A 136 3.02 -0.17 18.59
N ARG A 137 2.81 0.31 19.82
CA ARG A 137 2.35 -0.50 20.97
C ARG A 137 0.86 -0.84 20.94
N MET A 138 0.07 -0.08 20.18
CA MET A 138 -1.38 -0.25 20.09
C MET A 138 -1.77 -1.63 19.50
N PRO A 139 -2.70 -2.36 20.14
CA PRO A 139 -3.20 -3.63 19.60
C PRO A 139 -3.84 -3.47 18.21
N MET A 140 -3.75 -4.50 17.36
CA MET A 140 -4.15 -4.41 15.96
C MET A 140 -5.65 -4.07 15.76
N ASN A 141 -6.52 -4.52 16.67
CA ASN A 141 -7.96 -4.24 16.63
C ASN A 141 -8.32 -2.75 16.81
N PHE A 142 -7.40 -1.92 17.30
CA PHE A 142 -7.56 -0.46 17.35
C PHE A 142 -7.08 0.22 16.05
N LYS A 143 -6.28 -0.47 15.24
CA LYS A 143 -5.83 0.02 13.93
C LYS A 143 -6.81 -0.40 12.83
N VAL A 144 -7.24 -1.66 12.87
CA VAL A 144 -8.18 -2.25 11.92
C VAL A 144 -9.29 -2.99 12.69
N ARG A 145 -10.55 -2.63 12.46
CA ARG A 145 -11.70 -3.26 13.10
C ARG A 145 -12.84 -3.40 12.10
N ASN A 146 -13.45 -4.58 12.01
CA ASN A 146 -14.56 -4.86 11.10
C ASN A 146 -14.26 -4.52 9.63
N GLY A 147 -13.00 -4.70 9.19
CA GLY A 147 -12.56 -4.35 7.84
C GLY A 147 -12.23 -2.86 7.63
N GLU A 148 -12.48 -2.01 8.62
CA GLU A 148 -12.15 -0.58 8.57
C GLU A 148 -10.79 -0.29 9.20
N GLY A 149 -9.94 0.42 8.46
CA GLY A 149 -8.67 0.93 8.98
C GLY A 149 -8.82 2.23 9.78
N LYS A 150 -7.72 2.68 10.39
CA LYS A 150 -7.65 3.93 11.16
C LYS A 150 -8.72 4.02 12.27
N TRP A 151 -9.13 2.88 12.83
CA TRP A 151 -10.30 2.83 13.72
C TRP A 151 -10.17 3.78 14.92
N ALA A 152 -9.06 3.73 15.65
CA ALA A 152 -8.83 4.61 16.80
C ALA A 152 -8.84 6.10 16.41
N LEU A 153 -8.24 6.45 15.27
CA LEU A 153 -8.23 7.82 14.77
C LEU A 153 -9.65 8.30 14.42
N ARG A 154 -10.46 7.44 13.78
CA ARG A 154 -11.87 7.72 13.48
C ARG A 154 -12.67 7.98 14.75
N GLN A 155 -12.51 7.13 15.77
CA GLN A 155 -13.21 7.31 17.06
C GLN A 155 -12.86 8.64 17.75
N ILE A 156 -11.62 9.13 17.59
CA ILE A 156 -11.22 10.45 18.09
C ILE A 156 -11.85 11.54 17.25
N LEU A 157 -11.76 11.45 15.92
CA LEU A 157 -12.29 12.48 15.00
C LEU A 157 -13.80 12.69 15.13
N TYR A 158 -14.58 11.63 15.35
CA TYR A 158 -16.03 11.73 15.55
C TYR A 158 -16.44 12.57 16.78
N LYS A 159 -15.51 12.86 17.71
CA LYS A 159 -15.77 13.75 18.85
C LYS A 159 -15.67 15.23 18.48
N TYR A 160 -14.99 15.54 17.36
CA TYR A 160 -14.67 16.92 16.97
C TYR A 160 -15.29 17.31 15.63
N ILE A 161 -15.56 16.35 14.75
CA ILE A 161 -16.02 16.57 13.39
C ILE A 161 -17.23 15.66 13.12
N PRO A 162 -18.31 16.16 12.48
CA PRO A 162 -19.44 15.35 12.04
C PRO A 162 -18.99 14.13 11.23
N LYS A 163 -19.63 12.97 11.47
CA LYS A 163 -19.24 11.70 10.87
C LYS A 163 -19.30 11.74 9.35
N GLU A 164 -20.26 12.47 8.81
CA GLU A 164 -20.53 12.60 7.37
C GLU A 164 -19.34 13.23 6.63
N ILE A 165 -18.55 14.07 7.30
CA ILE A 165 -17.34 14.69 6.73
C ILE A 165 -16.17 13.71 6.74
N ILE A 166 -16.10 12.85 7.75
CA ILE A 166 -14.99 11.89 7.93
C ILE A 166 -15.18 10.64 7.05
N GLU A 167 -16.41 10.21 6.82
CA GLU A 167 -16.77 8.99 6.07
C GLU A 167 -16.99 9.20 4.57
N ARG A 168 -16.32 10.20 3.99
CA ARG A 168 -16.42 10.53 2.57
C ARG A 168 -15.53 9.64 1.68
#